data_AF-A0A7V2KU00-F1
#
_entry.id   AF-A0A7V2KU00-F1
#
_cell.length_a   1.000
_cell.length_b   1.000
_cell.length_c   1.000
_cell.angle_alpha   90.00
_cell.angle_beta   90.00
_cell.angle_gamma   90.00
#
_symmetry.space_group_name_H-M   'P 1'
#
loop_
_entity.id
_entity.type
_entity.pdbx_description
1 polymer ?
#
loop_
_entity_poly.entity_id
_entity_poly.type
_entity_poly.pdbx_seq_one_letter_code
_entity_poly.pdbx_strand_id
1 'polypeptide(L)' 'MNRGWEVTHILFAGEVVGGKEETSVETLEIGWFAQECLPALADGHEIRVDLGFRALEEPTEDAHSE' A
#
# COMPACT_ATOMS: atom_id res chain seq x y z
N MET A 1 -25.41 14.38 13.23
CA MET A 1 -24.09 14.46 13.89
C MET A 1 -23.38 13.15 13.62
N ASN A 2 -22.60 13.07 12.53
CA ASN A 2 -21.74 11.90 12.31
C ASN A 2 -20.63 11.97 13.34
N ARG A 3 -20.61 11.04 14.29
CA ARG A 3 -19.42 10.79 15.10
C ARG A 3 -18.40 10.21 14.13
N GLY A 4 -17.44 11.02 13.69
CA GLY A 4 -16.40 10.59 12.76
C GLY A 4 -15.71 9.34 13.30
N TRP A 5 -15.51 8.34 12.43
CA TRP A 5 -14.79 7.14 12.79
C TRP A 5 -13.31 7.48 12.72
N GLU A 6 -12.61 7.35 13.83
CA GLU A 6 -11.15 7.45 13.85
C GLU A 6 -10.59 6.08 13.50
N VAL A 7 -9.79 6.03 12.44
CA VAL A 7 -9.19 4.79 11.94
C VAL A 7 -7.68 4.97 11.81
N THR A 8 -6.93 4.00 12.33
CA THR A 8 -5.48 3.93 12.15
C THR A 8 -5.18 2.92 11.05
N HIS A 9 -4.47 3.36 10.02
CA HIS A 9 -3.99 2.48 8.96
C HIS A 9 -2.56 2.04 9.27
N ILE A 10 -2.29 0.74 9.12
CA ILE A 10 -0.95 0.15 9.30
C ILE A 10 -0.47 -0.32 7.93
N LEU A 11 0.74 0.08 7.56
CA LEU A 11 1.40 -0.35 6.33
C LEU A 11 2.34 -1.52 6.65
N PHE A 12 2.29 -2.57 5.83
CA PHE A 12 3.24 -3.68 5.86
C PHE A 12 3.96 -3.76 4.52
N ALA A 13 5.30 -3.78 4.54
CA ALA A 13 6.09 -4.10 3.37
C ALA A 13 6.25 -5.62 3.26
N GLY A 14 6.12 -6.16 2.05
CA GLY A 14 6.24 -7.59 1.79
C GLY A 14 6.98 -7.85 0.49
N GLU A 15 7.69 -8.98 0.45
CA GLU A 15 8.35 -9.49 -0.74
C GLU A 15 7.52 -10.61 -1.36
N VAL A 16 7.32 -10.56 -2.68
CA VAL A 16 6.65 -11.64 -3.42
C VAL A 16 7.61 -12.81 -3.59
N VAL A 17 7.43 -13.88 -2.82
CA VAL A 17 8.28 -15.08 -2.86
C VAL A 17 7.82 -16.13 -3.89
N GLY A 18 6.67 -15.90 -4.54
CA GLY A 18 6.10 -16.80 -5.55
C GLY A 18 4.60 -16.59 -5.76
N GLY A 19 4.00 -17.40 -6.63
CA GLY A 19 2.57 -17.32 -6.97
C GLY A 19 2.31 -16.70 -8.34
N LYS A 20 1.02 -16.50 -8.65
CA LYS A 20 0.54 -15.82 -9.86
C LYS A 20 -0.59 -14.88 -9.48
N GLU A 21 -0.62 -13.71 -10.10
CA GLU A 21 -1.70 -12.73 -9.97
C GLU A 21 -3.03 -13.35 -10.46
N GLU A 22 -4.08 -13.24 -9.66
CA GLU A 22 -5.41 -13.78 -9.97
C GLU A 22 -6.52 -12.78 -9.64
N THR A 23 -7.44 -12.60 -10.58
CA THR A 23 -8.62 -11.73 -10.43
C THR A 23 -9.75 -12.45 -9.70
N SER A 24 -10.67 -11.69 -9.12
CA SER A 24 -11.87 -12.20 -8.46
C SER A 24 -13.05 -11.25 -8.68
N VAL A 25 -14.19 -11.51 -8.02
CA VAL A 25 -15.31 -10.56 -8.00
C VAL A 25 -14.99 -9.28 -7.22
N GLU A 26 -13.96 -9.29 -6.38
CA GLU A 26 -13.48 -8.13 -5.62
C GLU A 26 -12.34 -7.39 -6.34
N THR A 27 -11.55 -8.11 -7.15
CA THR A 27 -10.39 -7.56 -7.87
C THR A 27 -10.49 -7.86 -9.36
N LEU A 28 -10.87 -6.86 -10.15
CA LEU A 28 -11.10 -7.02 -11.59
C LEU A 28 -9.81 -6.95 -12.42
N GLU A 29 -8.81 -6.21 -11.94
CA GLU A 29 -7.54 -5.99 -12.62
C GLU A 29 -6.40 -5.94 -11.60
N ILE A 30 -5.22 -6.42 -11.99
CA ILE A 30 -3.99 -6.41 -11.20
C ILE A 30 -2.87 -5.90 -12.11
N GLY A 31 -1.98 -5.09 -11.55
CA GLY A 31 -0.82 -4.59 -12.28
C GLY A 31 0.23 -3.99 -11.36
N TRP A 32 1.43 -3.84 -11.92
CA TRP A 32 2.55 -3.15 -11.32
C TRP A 32 2.65 -1.74 -11.90
N PHE A 33 2.80 -0.75 -11.03
CA PHE A 33 2.79 0.66 -11.42
C PHE A 33 4.00 1.36 -10.81
N ALA A 34 4.69 2.17 -11.62
CA ALA A 34 5.61 3.16 -11.11
C ALA A 34 4.83 4.28 -10.38
N GLN A 35 5.47 4.96 -9.44
CA GLN A 35 4.80 5.98 -8.61
C GLN A 35 4.20 7.12 -9.47
N GLU A 36 4.88 7.49 -10.54
CA GLU A 36 4.46 8.52 -11.49
C GLU A 36 3.39 8.05 -12.50
N CYS A 37 3.10 6.75 -12.53
CA CYS A 37 2.19 6.10 -13.49
C CYS A 37 1.02 5.39 -12.79
N LEU A 38 0.64 5.83 -11.58
CA LEU A 38 -0.47 5.25 -10.84
C LEU A 38 -1.82 5.49 -11.55
N PRO A 39 -2.74 4.50 -11.52
CA PRO A 39 -4.12 4.73 -11.94
C PRO A 39 -4.84 5.66 -10.95
N ALA A 40 -6.06 6.07 -11.31
CA ALA A 40 -6.90 6.82 -10.38
C ALA A 40 -7.12 6.01 -9.09
N LEU A 41 -6.70 6.58 -7.97
CA LEU A 41 -6.86 5.97 -6.66
C LEU A 41 -8.23 6.32 -6.07
N ALA A 42 -8.73 5.46 -5.18
CA ALA A 42 -9.92 5.77 -4.41
C ALA A 42 -9.61 6.84 -3.35
N ASP A 43 -10.62 7.65 -3.02
CA ASP A 43 -10.48 8.78 -2.09
C ASP A 43 -9.73 8.40 -0.80
N GLY A 44 -8.72 9.21 -0.44
CA GLY A 44 -7.93 9.06 0.77
C GLY A 44 -6.90 7.92 0.72
N HIS A 45 -6.69 7.27 -0.43
CA HIS A 45 -5.63 6.27 -0.61
C HIS A 45 -4.29 6.91 -1.00
N GLU A 46 -4.29 8.13 -1.52
CA GLU A 46 -3.11 8.84 -2.02
C GLU A 46 -2.03 8.94 -0.94
N ILE A 47 -2.39 9.41 0.25
CA ILE A 47 -1.45 9.55 1.37
C ILE A 47 -0.86 8.20 1.83
N ARG A 48 -1.62 7.11 1.68
CA ARG A 48 -1.21 5.76 2.09
C ARG A 48 -0.28 5.14 1.06
N VAL A 49 -0.57 5.33 -0.23
CA VAL A 49 0.29 4.88 -1.33
C VAL A 49 1.61 5.64 -1.33
N ASP A 50 1.58 6.97 -1.13
CA ASP A 50 2.80 7.79 -0.99
C ASP A 50 3.65 7.36 0.22
N LEU A 51 3.02 7.06 1.35
CA LEU A 51 3.72 6.48 2.51
C LEU A 51 4.40 5.15 2.15
N GLY A 52 3.73 4.33 1.34
CA GLY A 52 4.28 3.07 0.80
C GLY A 52 5.56 3.28 0.01
N PHE A 53 5.55 4.17 -0.98
CA PHE A 53 6.74 4.45 -1.80
C PHE A 53 7.89 5.01 -0.96
N ARG A 54 7.62 5.96 -0.05
CA ARG A 54 8.65 6.51 0.85
C ARG A 54 9.28 5.46 1.75
N ALA A 55 8.48 4.54 2.29
CA ALA A 55 8.97 3.46 3.14
C ALA A 55 9.86 2.44 2.37
N LEU A 56 9.71 2.35 1.05
CA LEU A 56 10.56 1.51 0.19
C LEU A 56 11.89 2.21 -0.16
N GLU A 57 11.92 3.53 -0.24
CA GLU A 57 13.15 4.32 -0.49
C GLU A 57 14.04 4.43 0.75
N GLU A 58 13.42 4.49 1.92
CA GLU A 58 14.09 4.54 3.23
C GLU A 58 13.69 3.29 4.03
N PRO A 59 14.30 2.12 3.76
CA PRO A 59 14.08 0.95 4.60
C PRO A 59 14.44 1.37 6.04
N THR A 60 13.44 1.41 6.91
CA THR A 60 13.65 1.73 8.32
C THR A 60 14.68 0.72 8.84
N GLU A 61 15.84 1.20 9.28
CA GLU A 61 16.87 0.36 9.89
C GLU A 61 16.20 -0.53 10.94
N ASP A 62 16.50 -1.83 10.92
CA ASP A 62 15.91 -2.82 11.82
C ASP A 62 15.94 -2.29 13.26
N ALA A 63 14.76 -1.92 13.78
CA ALA A 63 14.58 -1.47 15.16
C ALA A 63 14.82 -2.57 16.21
N HIS A 64 15.44 -3.68 15.81
CA HIS A 64 15.74 -4.86 16.61
C HIS A 64 17.20 -5.32 16.46
N SER A 65 18.11 -4.38 16.22
CA SER A 65 19.54 -4.61 16.48
C SER A 65 19.85 -4.38 17.97
N GLU A 66 19.47 -5.33 18.83
CA GLU A 66 20.03 -5.51 20.19
C GLU A 66 20.45 -6.96 20.42
#